data_AF-A0A8T3YGN5-F1
#
_entry.id   AF-A0A8T3YGN5-F1
#
_cell.length_a   1.000
_cell.length_b   1.000
_cell.length_c   1.000
_cell.angle_alpha   90.00
_cell.angle_beta   90.00
_cell.angle_gamma   90.00
#
_symmetry.space_group_name_H-M   'P 1'
#
loop_
_entity.id
_entity.type
_entity.pdbx_description
1 polymer ?
#
loop_
_entity_poly.entity_id
_entity_poly.type
_entity_poly.pdbx_seq_one_letter_code
_entity_poly.pdbx_strand_id
1 'polypeptide(L)'
;MFTNTNRSGVLKKYIPKIGREQKLKDLYLLAKTIIDLEMGNEIKYKFLRHVIWSITTVDGTYNTKYRSKSVLSRREVPINHEHVWTVKQIREELLKNPENYQNILDKKAIGCIVTREEHNQLPGDKRGWERYKNAGIIVMDCEIWKRFL
;
A
#
# COMPACT_ATOMS: atom_id res chain seq x y z
N MET A 1 -12.36 0.17 -16.79
CA MET A 1 -12.26 -1.25 -17.22
C MET A 1 -10.82 -1.68 -17.08
N PHE A 2 -10.50 -2.57 -16.14
CA PHE A 2 -9.19 -3.24 -16.11
C PHE A 2 -9.43 -4.71 -16.41
N THR A 3 -9.13 -5.10 -17.64
CA THR A 3 -9.18 -6.46 -18.16
C THR A 3 -8.05 -7.30 -17.56
N ASN A 4 -8.27 -8.62 -17.54
CA ASN A 4 -7.38 -9.69 -17.10
C ASN A 4 -5.88 -9.34 -17.12
N THR A 5 -5.35 -8.89 -15.98
CA THR A 5 -3.90 -8.73 -15.79
C THR A 5 -3.33 -10.05 -15.32
N ASN A 6 -2.23 -10.46 -15.93
CA ASN A 6 -1.46 -11.68 -15.70
C ASN A 6 -1.25 -11.96 -14.19
N ARG A 7 -2.15 -12.75 -13.58
CA ARG A 7 -2.21 -13.06 -12.13
C ARG A 7 -1.09 -13.98 -11.65
N SER A 8 -0.26 -14.48 -12.55
CA SER A 8 0.81 -15.42 -12.20
C SER A 8 1.72 -14.88 -11.10
N GLY A 9 1.87 -13.56 -10.96
CA GLY A 9 2.64 -12.95 -9.86
C GLY A 9 1.96 -12.98 -8.48
N VAL A 10 0.63 -12.92 -8.41
CA VAL A 10 -0.13 -12.80 -7.15
C VAL A 10 -0.05 -14.08 -6.31
N LEU A 11 -0.02 -15.23 -6.97
CA LEU A 11 0.00 -16.54 -6.33
C LEU A 11 1.42 -17.03 -5.99
N LYS A 12 2.46 -16.31 -6.43
CA LYS A 12 3.86 -16.65 -6.18
C LYS A 12 4.33 -16.05 -4.86
N LYS A 13 5.42 -16.59 -4.30
CA LYS A 13 6.10 -15.99 -3.15
C LYS A 13 6.44 -14.53 -3.47
N TYR A 14 6.26 -13.63 -2.51
CA TYR A 14 6.75 -12.27 -2.65
C TYR A 14 8.27 -12.26 -2.71
N ILE A 15 8.83 -11.59 -3.72
CA ILE A 15 10.27 -11.41 -3.88
C ILE A 15 10.48 -9.92 -4.15
N PRO A 16 11.22 -9.20 -3.28
CA PRO A 16 11.60 -7.81 -3.54
C PRO A 16 12.32 -7.67 -4.88
N LYS A 17 12.05 -6.59 -5.63
CA LYS A 17 12.77 -6.33 -6.87
C LYS A 17 14.20 -5.87 -6.59
N ILE A 18 15.11 -6.23 -7.49
CA ILE A 18 16.48 -5.69 -7.50
C ILE A 18 16.39 -4.16 -7.58
N GLY A 19 17.16 -3.47 -6.73
CA GLY A 19 17.17 -2.01 -6.64
C GLY A 19 16.01 -1.40 -5.84
N ARG A 20 15.15 -2.22 -5.20
CA ARG A 20 14.04 -1.74 -4.34
C ARG A 20 14.51 -0.71 -3.32
N GLU A 21 15.61 -0.99 -2.62
CA GLU A 21 16.11 -0.12 -1.55
C GLU A 21 16.47 1.27 -2.05
N GLN A 22 17.21 1.37 -3.17
CA GLN A 22 17.55 2.66 -3.75
C GLN A 22 16.30 3.41 -4.20
N LYS A 23 15.36 2.72 -4.85
CA LYS A 23 14.10 3.32 -5.29
C LYS A 23 13.26 3.83 -4.11
N LEU A 24 13.24 3.13 -2.98
CA LEU A 24 12.59 3.61 -1.76
C LEU A 24 13.28 4.85 -1.19
N LYS A 25 14.62 4.87 -1.14
CA LYS A 25 15.39 6.05 -0.73
C LYS A 25 15.05 7.27 -1.58
N ASP A 26 14.99 7.11 -2.90
CA ASP A 26 14.66 8.19 -3.84
C ASP A 26 13.22 8.70 -3.63
N LEU A 27 12.26 7.78 -3.41
CA LEU A 27 10.86 8.13 -3.13
C LEU A 27 10.69 8.84 -1.78
N TYR A 28 11.49 8.47 -0.78
CA TYR A 28 11.46 9.11 0.55
C TYR A 28 12.06 10.52 0.47
N LEU A 29 13.17 10.68 -0.25
CA LEU A 29 13.75 11.99 -0.52
C LEU A 29 12.76 12.87 -1.27
N LEU A 30 12.09 12.35 -2.31
CA LEU A 30 11.06 13.07 -3.04
C LEU A 30 9.90 13.49 -2.13
N ALA A 31 9.42 12.62 -1.24
CA ALA A 31 8.41 12.97 -0.25
C ALA A 31 8.85 14.14 0.64
N LYS A 32 10.09 14.09 1.15
CA LYS A 32 10.67 15.16 1.98
C LYS A 32 10.75 16.48 1.22
N THR A 33 11.25 16.46 -0.01
CA THR A 33 11.31 17.64 -0.87
C THR A 33 9.92 18.26 -1.06
N ILE A 34 8.90 17.45 -1.39
CA ILE A 34 7.52 17.95 -1.55
C ILE A 34 6.98 18.58 -0.25
N ILE A 35 7.28 17.96 0.90
CA ILE A 35 6.87 18.46 2.22
C ILE A 35 7.51 19.82 2.51
N ASP A 36 8.79 20.00 2.17
CA ASP A 36 9.56 21.22 2.48
C ASP A 36 9.29 22.37 1.53
N LEU A 37 8.84 22.10 0.30
CA LEU A 37 8.55 23.16 -0.68
C LEU A 37 7.52 24.16 -0.14
N GLU A 38 7.77 25.45 -0.34
CA GLU A 38 6.84 26.53 -0.01
C GLU A 38 5.70 26.57 -1.03
N MET A 39 4.74 25.66 -0.88
CA MET A 39 3.55 25.57 -1.73
C MET A 39 2.32 25.18 -0.93
N GLY A 40 1.14 25.51 -1.46
CA GLY A 40 -0.13 25.18 -0.83
C GLY A 40 -0.33 23.67 -0.67
N ASN A 41 -0.96 23.28 0.44
CA ASN A 41 -1.19 21.88 0.79
C ASN A 41 -1.98 21.11 -0.28
N GLU A 42 -2.88 21.77 -1.03
CA GLU A 42 -3.63 21.12 -2.12
C GLU A 42 -2.69 20.53 -3.19
N ILE A 43 -1.63 21.25 -3.54
CA ILE A 43 -0.64 20.81 -4.52
C ILE A 43 0.24 19.70 -3.91
N LYS A 44 0.71 19.88 -2.67
CA LYS A 44 1.47 18.84 -1.94
C LYS A 44 0.69 17.53 -1.87
N TYR A 45 -0.61 17.59 -1.60
CA TYR A 45 -1.48 16.42 -1.56
C TYR A 45 -1.48 15.64 -2.88
N LYS A 46 -1.51 16.33 -4.03
CA LYS A 46 -1.50 15.67 -5.34
C LYS A 46 -0.20 14.91 -5.53
N PHE A 47 0.95 15.53 -5.28
CA PHE A 47 2.25 14.86 -5.43
C PHE A 47 2.48 13.73 -4.43
N LEU A 48 2.19 13.96 -3.15
CA LEU A 48 2.36 12.93 -2.11
C LEU A 48 1.50 11.69 -2.38
N ARG A 49 0.31 11.86 -2.99
CA ARG A 49 -0.50 10.71 -3.44
C ARG A 49 0.28 9.83 -4.40
N HIS A 50 0.94 10.40 -5.41
CA HIS A 50 1.72 9.64 -6.38
C HIS A 50 2.95 8.97 -5.74
N VAL A 51 3.60 9.65 -4.78
CA VAL A 51 4.73 9.07 -4.04
C VAL A 51 4.30 7.87 -3.21
N ILE A 52 3.20 7.99 -2.45
CA ILE A 52 2.67 6.89 -1.63
C ILE A 52 2.31 5.67 -2.50
N TRP A 53 1.63 5.89 -3.63
CA TRP A 53 1.33 4.81 -4.58
C TRP A 53 2.60 4.16 -5.12
N SER A 54 3.64 4.94 -5.39
CA SER A 54 4.92 4.43 -5.91
C SER A 54 5.68 3.61 -4.87
N ILE A 55 5.57 3.97 -3.58
CA ILE A 55 6.16 3.21 -2.47
C ILE A 55 5.46 1.86 -2.32
N THR A 56 4.12 1.84 -2.25
CA THR A 56 3.35 0.60 -2.05
C THR A 56 3.42 -0.36 -3.23
N THR A 57 3.75 0.15 -4.42
CA THR A 57 3.91 -0.61 -5.66
C THR A 57 5.35 -0.72 -6.13
N VAL A 58 6.34 -0.43 -5.27
CA VAL A 58 7.76 -0.37 -5.66
C VAL A 58 8.25 -1.66 -6.33
N ASP A 59 7.74 -2.82 -5.90
CA ASP A 59 8.04 -4.13 -6.47
C ASP A 59 7.09 -4.59 -7.57
N GLY A 60 6.13 -3.75 -7.95
CA GLY A 60 5.03 -4.04 -8.86
C GLY A 60 3.68 -4.13 -8.15
N THR A 61 2.64 -3.67 -8.81
CA THR A 61 1.27 -3.53 -8.25
C THR A 61 0.73 -4.81 -7.62
N TYR A 62 1.09 -5.97 -8.16
CA TYR A 62 0.61 -7.29 -7.73
C TYR A 62 1.70 -8.15 -7.09
N ASN A 63 2.92 -7.63 -6.94
CA ASN A 63 4.01 -8.27 -6.21
C ASN A 63 4.16 -7.60 -4.84
N THR A 64 3.11 -7.70 -4.03
CA THR A 64 3.04 -7.10 -2.69
C THR A 64 3.23 -8.18 -1.63
N LYS A 65 3.91 -7.85 -0.52
CA LYS A 65 4.16 -8.75 0.60
C LYS A 65 2.88 -9.30 1.25
N TYR A 66 1.88 -8.44 1.44
CA TYR A 66 0.63 -8.79 2.11
C TYR A 66 -0.50 -9.03 1.11
N ARG A 67 -1.23 -10.12 1.29
CA ARG A 67 -2.36 -10.52 0.43
C ARG A 67 -3.43 -11.18 1.27
N SER A 68 -4.70 -10.94 0.98
CA SER A 68 -5.77 -11.65 1.67
C SER A 68 -5.77 -13.13 1.33
N LYS A 69 -6.25 -13.96 2.26
CA LYS A 69 -6.42 -15.40 2.02
C LYS A 69 -7.31 -15.66 0.79
N SER A 70 -8.36 -14.87 0.62
CA SER A 70 -9.31 -14.98 -0.49
C SER A 70 -8.64 -14.78 -1.85
N VAL A 71 -7.72 -13.83 -1.96
CA VAL A 71 -6.92 -13.60 -3.18
C VAL A 71 -6.06 -14.81 -3.53
N LEU A 72 -5.49 -15.47 -2.52
CA LEU A 72 -4.63 -16.64 -2.71
C LEU A 72 -5.41 -17.92 -3.04
N SER A 73 -6.67 -18.03 -2.59
CA SER A 73 -7.49 -19.23 -2.79
C SER A 73 -8.38 -19.19 -4.04
N ARG A 74 -8.66 -18.01 -4.61
CA ARG A 74 -9.58 -17.85 -5.75
C ARG A 74 -8.84 -17.32 -6.98
N ARG A 75 -8.70 -18.16 -8.02
CA ARG A 75 -7.97 -17.78 -9.24
C ARG A 75 -8.65 -16.65 -10.05
N GLU A 76 -9.98 -16.60 -10.08
CA GLU A 76 -10.74 -15.75 -11.01
C GLU A 76 -11.62 -14.66 -10.33
N VAL A 77 -11.27 -14.23 -9.12
CA VAL A 77 -12.00 -13.14 -8.42
C VAL A 77 -11.36 -11.77 -8.67
N PRO A 78 -12.05 -10.71 -9.12
CA PRO A 78 -11.46 -9.37 -9.25
C PRO A 78 -10.67 -8.93 -8.01
N ILE A 79 -9.47 -8.38 -8.19
CA ILE A 79 -8.56 -7.98 -7.11
C ILE A 79 -8.24 -6.49 -7.16
N ASN A 80 -7.93 -5.91 -6.02
CA ASN A 80 -7.50 -4.53 -5.84
C ASN A 80 -6.18 -4.47 -5.06
N HIS A 81 -5.34 -3.49 -5.43
CA HIS A 81 -4.25 -3.04 -4.58
C HIS A 81 -4.81 -2.00 -3.60
N GLU A 82 -4.85 -2.35 -2.33
CA GLU A 82 -5.38 -1.52 -1.25
C GLU A 82 -4.25 -0.96 -0.40
N HIS A 83 -4.35 0.31 -0.02
CA HIS A 83 -3.45 0.89 0.97
C HIS A 83 -3.99 0.56 2.36
N VAL A 84 -3.17 -0.07 3.19
CA VAL A 84 -3.56 -0.49 4.54
C VAL A 84 -4.02 0.73 5.35
N TRP A 85 -3.19 1.77 5.38
CA TRP A 85 -3.60 3.12 5.76
C TRP A 85 -4.04 3.87 4.51
N THR A 86 -5.17 4.58 4.56
CA THR A 86 -5.62 5.30 3.37
C THR A 86 -4.61 6.37 2.98
N VAL A 87 -4.45 6.62 1.67
CA VAL A 87 -3.56 7.68 1.17
C VAL A 87 -3.90 9.04 1.79
N LYS A 88 -5.19 9.30 2.06
CA LYS A 88 -5.62 10.51 2.77
C LYS A 88 -4.98 10.60 4.16
N GLN A 89 -5.14 9.57 4.99
CA GLN A 89 -4.59 9.52 6.35
C GLN A 89 -3.06 9.71 6.34
N ILE A 90 -2.34 9.05 5.44
CA ILE A 90 -0.87 9.17 5.36
C ILE A 90 -0.47 10.60 5.00
N ARG A 91 -1.09 11.22 3.99
CA ARG A 91 -0.71 12.58 3.57
C ARG A 91 -1.01 13.63 4.64
N GLU A 92 -2.16 13.53 5.29
CA GLU A 92 -2.53 14.44 6.39
C GLU A 92 -1.50 14.36 7.52
N GLU A 93 -1.02 13.16 7.83
CA GLU A 93 -0.02 12.95 8.87
C GLU A 93 1.37 13.44 8.47
N LEU A 94 1.77 13.23 7.21
CA LEU A 94 3.05 13.73 6.67
C LEU A 94 3.12 15.26 6.74
N LEU A 95 2.04 15.96 6.41
CA LEU A 95 2.02 17.43 6.46
C LEU A 95 1.90 17.97 7.89
N LYS A 96 1.34 17.18 8.81
CA LYS A 96 1.23 17.56 10.23
C LYS A 96 2.53 17.33 11.01
N ASN A 97 3.32 16.32 10.64
CA ASN A 97 4.56 15.93 11.33
C ASN A 97 5.70 15.74 10.32
N PRO A 98 6.11 16.82 9.62
CA PRO A 98 7.06 16.75 8.51
C PRO A 98 8.45 16.21 8.91
N GLU A 99 8.88 16.41 10.15
CA GLU A 99 10.12 15.88 10.71
C GLU A 99 10.11 14.36 10.84
N ASN A 100 8.93 13.74 10.93
CA ASN A 100 8.74 12.30 11.14
C ASN A 100 8.38 11.56 9.84
N TYR A 101 8.55 12.21 8.68
CA TYR A 101 8.06 11.71 7.38
C TYR A 101 8.52 10.28 7.08
N GLN A 102 9.78 9.95 7.33
CA GLN A 102 10.35 8.64 7.00
C GLN A 102 9.68 7.53 7.79
N ASN A 103 9.55 7.69 9.10
CA ASN A 103 8.90 6.72 9.97
C ASN A 103 7.38 6.61 9.69
N ILE A 104 6.72 7.68 9.25
CA ILE A 104 5.33 7.64 8.75
C ILE A 104 5.26 6.75 7.50
N LEU A 105 6.11 6.99 6.50
CA LEU A 105 6.13 6.21 5.26
C LEU A 105 6.44 4.73 5.54
N ASP A 106 7.48 4.45 6.31
CA ASP A 106 7.91 3.08 6.66
C ASP A 106 6.79 2.27 7.31
N LYS A 107 6.05 2.88 8.23
CA LYS A 107 5.02 2.17 9.02
C LYS A 107 3.65 2.15 8.35
N LYS A 108 3.35 3.09 7.46
CA LYS A 108 1.98 3.33 6.98
C LYS A 108 1.81 3.19 5.47
N ALA A 109 2.85 3.43 4.66
CA ALA A 109 2.81 3.21 3.22
C ALA A 109 2.95 1.71 2.89
N ILE A 110 1.98 0.92 3.35
CA ILE A 110 1.89 -0.52 3.18
C ILE A 110 0.75 -0.83 2.21
N GLY A 111 1.05 -1.60 1.16
CA GLY A 111 0.04 -2.16 0.27
C GLY A 111 -0.41 -3.55 0.72
N CYS A 112 -1.64 -3.90 0.41
CA CYS A 112 -2.18 -5.26 0.51
C CYS A 112 -3.02 -5.57 -0.74
N ILE A 113 -2.91 -6.79 -1.27
CA ILE A 113 -3.83 -7.25 -2.32
C ILE A 113 -5.05 -7.87 -1.67
N VAL A 114 -6.23 -7.37 -2.02
CA VAL A 114 -7.52 -7.88 -1.56
C VAL A 114 -8.41 -8.16 -2.77
N THR A 115 -9.48 -8.92 -2.57
CA THR A 115 -10.53 -9.02 -3.59
C THR A 115 -11.32 -7.70 -3.66
N ARG A 116 -11.99 -7.45 -4.78
CA ARG A 116 -12.88 -6.29 -4.91
C ARG A 116 -14.01 -6.32 -3.88
N GLU A 117 -14.51 -7.51 -3.57
CA GLU A 117 -15.53 -7.74 -2.53
C GLU A 117 -15.01 -7.29 -1.15
N GLU A 118 -13.83 -7.75 -0.75
CA GLU A 118 -13.17 -7.36 0.50
C GLU A 118 -12.87 -5.85 0.55
N HIS A 119 -12.41 -5.24 -0.56
CA HIS A 119 -12.18 -3.80 -0.63
C HIS A 119 -13.45 -2.99 -0.27
N ASN A 120 -14.61 -3.43 -0.75
CA ASN A 120 -15.88 -2.75 -0.48
C ASN A 120 -16.35 -2.91 0.98
N GLN A 121 -15.83 -3.91 1.71
CA GLN A 121 -16.17 -4.16 3.11
C GLN A 121 -15.28 -3.40 4.09
N LEU A 122 -14.15 -2.84 3.64
CA LEU A 122 -13.22 -2.16 4.53
C LEU A 122 -13.83 -0.87 5.09
N PRO A 123 -13.92 -0.71 6.43
CA PRO A 123 -14.45 0.50 7.03
C PRO A 123 -13.52 1.69 6.78
N GLY A 124 -14.11 2.85 6.48
CA GLY A 124 -13.37 4.09 6.19
C GLY A 124 -12.95 4.89 7.43
N ASP A 125 -13.61 4.69 8.56
CA ASP A 125 -13.37 5.39 9.83
C ASP A 125 -12.21 4.79 10.65
N LYS A 126 -11.82 3.54 10.36
CA LYS A 126 -10.72 2.83 11.03
C LYS A 126 -9.37 3.08 10.36
N ARG A 127 -8.31 2.67 11.05
CA ARG A 127 -6.92 2.94 10.63
C ARG A 127 -6.13 1.66 10.45
N GLY A 128 -5.31 1.63 9.40
CA GLY A 128 -4.39 0.54 9.14
C GLY A 128 -5.04 -0.85 9.14
N TRP A 129 -4.40 -1.80 9.83
CA TRP A 129 -4.85 -3.19 9.91
C TRP A 129 -6.14 -3.42 10.70
N GLU A 130 -6.60 -2.46 11.51
CA GLU A 130 -7.91 -2.57 12.19
C GLU A 130 -9.06 -2.64 11.19
N ARG A 131 -8.92 -1.98 10.03
CA ARG A 131 -9.89 -2.07 8.94
C ARG A 131 -10.11 -3.51 8.50
N TYR A 132 -9.02 -4.27 8.38
CA TYR A 132 -9.02 -5.66 7.94
C TYR A 132 -9.59 -6.58 9.02
N LYS A 133 -9.17 -6.39 10.28
CA LYS A 133 -9.70 -7.15 11.43
C LYS A 133 -11.21 -7.00 11.55
N ASN A 134 -11.72 -5.77 11.46
CA ASN A 134 -13.15 -5.49 11.59
C ASN A 134 -13.97 -6.03 10.41
N ALA A 135 -13.39 -6.09 9.22
CA ALA A 135 -14.00 -6.71 8.06
C ALA A 135 -13.86 -8.25 8.03
N GLY A 136 -13.22 -8.86 9.02
CA GLY A 136 -12.98 -10.31 9.06
C GLY A 136 -12.01 -10.81 7.97
N ILE A 137 -11.17 -9.94 7.42
CA ILE A 137 -10.24 -10.28 6.34
C ILE A 137 -8.97 -10.88 6.92
N ILE A 138 -8.72 -12.15 6.58
CA ILE A 138 -7.48 -12.85 6.92
C ILE A 138 -6.38 -12.41 5.94
N VAL A 139 -5.24 -11.97 6.48
CA VAL A 139 -4.10 -11.52 5.68
C VAL A 139 -2.94 -12.50 5.84
N MET A 140 -2.33 -12.85 4.72
CA MET A 140 -1.13 -13.67 4.64
C MET A 140 0.08 -12.79 4.38
N ASP A 141 1.19 -13.07 5.07
CA ASP A 141 2.52 -12.62 4.68
C ASP A 141 3.08 -13.59 3.65
N CYS A 142 3.16 -13.17 2.39
CA CYS A 142 3.62 -13.98 1.27
C CYS A 142 5.15 -14.00 1.11
N GLU A 143 5.90 -13.32 1.98
CA GLU A 143 7.36 -13.46 2.06
C GLU A 143 7.72 -14.73 2.84
N ILE A 144 7.08 -14.93 3.99
CA ILE A 144 7.33 -16.07 4.87
C ILE A 144 6.22 -17.14 4.81
N TRP A 145 5.18 -16.92 4.01
CA TRP A 145 4.00 -17.78 3.85
C TRP A 145 3.32 -18.14 5.18
N LYS A 146 3.10 -17.13 6.03
CA LYS A 146 2.40 -17.30 7.31
C LYS A 146 1.18 -16.39 7.40
N ARG A 147 0.22 -16.78 8.22
CA ARG A 147 -0.89 -15.90 8.60
C ARG A 147 -0.32 -14.71 9.36
N PHE A 148 -0.69 -13.50 8.93
CA PHE A 148 -0.31 -12.23 9.53
C PHE A 148 -1.44 -11.65 10.40
N LEU A 149 -2.69 -11.72 9.92
CA LEU A 149 -3.92 -11.33 10.62
C LEU A 149 -4.96 -12.44 10.54
#